data_AF-A0A8S2I7N2-F1
#
_entry.id   AF-A0A8S2I7N2-F1
#
_cell.length_a   1.000
_cell.length_b   1.000
_cell.length_c   1.000
_cell.angle_alpha   90.00
_cell.angle_beta   90.00
_cell.angle_gamma   90.00
#
_symmetry.space_group_name_H-M   'P 1'
#
loop_
_entity.id
_entity.type
_entity.pdbx_description
1 polymer ?
#
loop_
_entity_poly.entity_id
_entity_poly.type
_entity_poly.pdbx_seq_one_letter_code
_entity_poly.pdbx_strand_id
1 'polypeptide(L)'
;MRCYSLVRKASKGVDPTEISLMNTLTTKLHFLVLSLKKGRVHFFIISTAYDETYIRTDDIVELLKEHGNTISLVLLSGIQYYTGQLFEIETITHVAHKQIFDKVSLDQLRLKSKLLTQYLQYLIETELSLEEFQILTPTDPDQRGAQL
;
A
#
# COMPACT_ATOMS: atom_id res chain seq x y z
N MET A 1 -24.49 -2.84 -15.95
CA MET A 1 -25.18 -2.02 -14.93
C MET A 1 -25.42 -2.70 -13.57
N ARG A 2 -25.33 -4.03 -13.41
CA ARG A 2 -25.65 -4.72 -12.14
C ARG A 2 -24.54 -4.70 -11.06
N CYS A 3 -23.26 -4.64 -11.45
CA CYS A 3 -22.15 -4.52 -10.48
C CYS A 3 -22.08 -3.14 -9.81
N TYR A 4 -22.41 -2.07 -10.54
CA TYR A 4 -22.24 -0.69 -10.04
C TYR A 4 -23.18 -0.36 -8.86
N SER A 5 -24.38 -0.96 -8.84
CA SER A 5 -25.33 -0.79 -7.73
C SER A 5 -24.95 -1.57 -6.47
N LEU A 6 -24.24 -2.70 -6.62
CA LEU A 6 -23.68 -3.47 -5.50
C LEU A 6 -22.49 -2.73 -4.88
N VAL A 7 -21.61 -2.13 -5.69
CA VAL A 7 -20.51 -1.27 -5.20
C VAL A 7 -21.04 -0.15 -4.32
N ARG A 8 -21.99 0.65 -4.83
CA ARG A 8 -22.57 1.78 -4.08
C ARG A 8 -23.20 1.40 -2.73
N LYS A 9 -23.72 0.17 -2.60
CA LYS A 9 -24.32 -0.31 -1.35
C LYS A 9 -23.27 -0.77 -0.33
N ALA A 10 -22.14 -1.31 -0.80
CA ALA A 10 -21.04 -1.77 0.03
C ALA A 10 -20.06 -0.65 0.42
N SER A 11 -20.09 0.49 -0.29
CA SER A 11 -19.09 1.57 -0.22
C SER A 11 -19.49 2.76 0.65
N LYS A 12 -20.14 2.55 1.81
CA LYS A 12 -20.50 3.68 2.68
C LYS A 12 -19.23 4.43 3.09
N GLY A 13 -19.05 5.65 2.58
CA GLY A 13 -17.93 6.53 2.88
C GLY A 13 -16.66 6.34 2.04
N VAL A 14 -16.69 5.52 0.98
CA VAL A 14 -15.52 5.27 0.10
C VAL A 14 -15.77 5.83 -1.30
N ASP A 15 -14.78 6.47 -1.90
CA ASP A 15 -14.86 6.95 -3.29
C ASP A 15 -15.04 5.75 -4.24
N PRO A 16 -16.06 5.73 -5.11
CA PRO A 16 -16.28 4.63 -6.04
C PRO A 16 -15.11 4.33 -6.98
N THR A 17 -14.23 5.30 -7.25
CA THR A 17 -13.03 5.13 -8.08
C THR A 17 -11.93 4.33 -7.39
N GLU A 18 -11.97 4.23 -6.06
CA GLU A 18 -11.03 3.44 -5.26
C GLU A 18 -11.47 1.97 -5.10
N ILE A 19 -12.64 1.60 -5.65
CA ILE A 19 -13.22 0.27 -5.46
C ILE A 19 -13.08 -0.58 -6.71
N SER A 20 -12.32 -1.68 -6.58
CA SER A 20 -12.26 -2.72 -7.59
C SER A 20 -13.07 -3.96 -7.18
N LEU A 21 -14.14 -4.25 -7.93
CA LEU A 21 -14.80 -5.55 -7.90
C LEU A 21 -14.07 -6.50 -8.84
N MET A 22 -13.64 -7.63 -8.28
CA MET A 22 -12.86 -8.65 -8.97
C MET A 22 -13.38 -10.02 -8.51
N ASN A 23 -12.67 -11.08 -8.90
CA ASN A 23 -12.83 -12.47 -8.47
C ASN A 23 -12.83 -12.66 -6.93
N THR A 24 -12.52 -13.86 -6.46
CA THR A 24 -12.51 -14.20 -5.02
C THR A 24 -11.46 -13.41 -4.23
N LEU A 25 -11.67 -13.29 -2.91
CA LEU A 25 -10.73 -12.64 -1.99
C LEU A 25 -9.30 -13.20 -2.14
N THR A 26 -9.17 -14.52 -2.26
CA THR A 26 -7.89 -15.22 -2.45
C THR A 26 -7.15 -14.71 -3.69
N THR A 27 -7.85 -14.54 -4.81
CA THR A 27 -7.25 -14.00 -6.03
C THR A 27 -6.81 -12.55 -5.85
N LYS A 28 -7.60 -11.71 -5.15
CA LYS A 28 -7.22 -10.32 -4.87
C LYS A 28 -5.98 -10.23 -3.98
N LEU A 29 -5.92 -11.03 -2.91
CA LEU A 29 -4.77 -11.09 -2.01
C LEU A 29 -3.51 -11.53 -2.76
N HIS A 30 -3.64 -12.50 -3.67
CA HIS A 30 -2.54 -12.93 -4.51
C HIS A 30 -2.02 -11.78 -5.41
N PHE A 31 -2.91 -11.07 -6.10
CA PHE A 31 -2.52 -9.91 -6.92
C PHE A 31 -1.90 -8.78 -6.09
N LEU A 32 -2.40 -8.52 -4.88
CA LEU A 32 -1.82 -7.55 -3.95
C LEU A 32 -0.41 -7.94 -3.54
N VAL A 33 -0.18 -9.22 -3.20
CA VAL A 33 1.16 -9.69 -2.86
C VAL A 33 2.11 -9.60 -4.05
N LEU A 34 1.64 -9.89 -5.28
CA LEU A 34 2.44 -9.74 -6.49
C LEU A 34 2.76 -8.28 -6.85
N SER A 35 1.92 -7.32 -6.47
CA SER A 35 2.16 -5.89 -6.76
C SER A 35 3.22 -5.28 -5.84
N LEU A 36 3.48 -5.89 -4.69
CA LEU A 36 4.60 -5.52 -3.83
C LEU A 36 5.91 -5.80 -4.57
N LYS A 37 6.72 -4.76 -4.76
CA LYS A 37 7.96 -4.80 -5.55
C LYS A 37 8.83 -6.01 -5.18
N LYS A 38 9.37 -6.69 -6.20
CA LYS A 38 10.38 -7.76 -6.11
C LYS A 38 11.50 -7.40 -5.11
N GLY A 39 11.32 -7.82 -3.87
CA GLY A 39 12.23 -7.72 -2.75
C GLY A 39 11.85 -8.80 -1.75
N ARG A 40 12.71 -9.10 -0.77
CA ARG A 40 12.41 -10.10 0.25
C ARG A 40 11.22 -9.62 1.09
N VAL A 41 10.02 -10.06 0.75
CA VAL A 41 8.84 -9.88 1.60
C VAL A 41 8.98 -10.86 2.75
N HIS A 42 9.25 -10.35 3.95
CA HIS A 42 9.23 -11.14 5.16
C HIS A 42 7.78 -11.32 5.59
N PHE A 43 7.26 -12.54 5.44
CA PHE A 43 5.93 -12.90 5.91
C PHE A 43 6.02 -13.27 7.39
N PHE A 44 5.40 -12.45 8.24
CA PHE A 44 5.15 -12.78 9.62
C PHE A 44 3.71 -13.27 9.74
N ILE A 45 3.53 -14.55 10.07
CA ILE A 45 2.23 -15.12 10.38
C ILE A 45 2.07 -15.03 11.88
N ILE A 46 1.09 -14.25 12.33
CA ILE A 46 0.75 -14.16 13.75
C ILE A 46 -0.18 -15.31 14.06
N SER A 47 0.28 -16.24 14.89
CA SER A 47 -0.53 -17.29 15.49
C SER A 47 -0.61 -17.07 16.99
N THR A 48 -1.67 -17.57 17.60
CA THR A 48 -1.76 -17.65 19.06
C THR A 48 -0.76 -18.68 19.60
N ALA A 49 -0.40 -18.55 20.87
CA ALA A 49 0.29 -19.63 21.58
C ALA A 49 -0.62 -20.87 21.67
N TYR A 50 -0.02 -22.05 21.84
CA TYR A 50 -0.78 -23.30 22.06
C TYR A 50 -1.74 -23.06 23.25
N ASP A 51 -3.03 -23.29 23.04
CA ASP A 51 -4.16 -23.08 23.97
C ASP A 51 -4.77 -21.68 24.05
N GLU A 52 -4.21 -20.65 23.40
CA GLU A 52 -4.88 -19.35 23.27
C GLU A 52 -5.68 -19.29 21.96
N THR A 53 -6.90 -18.74 22.03
CA THR A 53 -7.77 -18.54 20.84
C THR A 53 -7.76 -17.09 20.35
N TYR A 54 -7.43 -16.14 21.22
CA TYR A 54 -7.40 -14.71 20.92
C TYR A 54 -5.96 -14.22 20.74
N ILE A 55 -5.76 -13.30 19.79
CA ILE A 55 -4.47 -12.65 19.54
C ILE A 55 -4.49 -11.29 20.25
N ARG A 56 -3.55 -11.01 21.15
CA ARG A 56 -3.56 -9.72 21.86
C ARG A 56 -3.00 -8.62 20.96
N THR A 57 -3.59 -7.43 21.05
CA THR A 57 -3.08 -6.25 20.33
C THR A 57 -1.63 -5.95 20.70
N ASP A 58 -1.25 -6.17 21.96
CA ASP A 58 0.11 -5.95 22.45
C ASP A 58 1.14 -6.84 21.73
N ASP A 59 0.81 -8.11 21.48
CA ASP A 59 1.69 -9.04 20.75
C ASP A 59 1.92 -8.57 19.31
N ILE A 60 0.86 -8.09 18.65
CA ILE A 60 0.95 -7.50 17.30
C ILE A 60 1.83 -6.25 17.33
N VAL A 61 1.63 -5.38 18.31
CA VAL A 61 2.38 -4.13 18.46
C VAL A 61 3.85 -4.40 18.75
N GLU A 62 4.18 -5.37 19.58
CA GLU A 62 5.55 -5.78 19.88
C GLU A 62 6.24 -6.33 18.63
N LEU A 63 5.58 -7.22 17.88
CA LEU A 63 6.08 -7.74 16.61
C LEU A 63 6.33 -6.62 15.59
N LEU A 64 5.42 -5.65 15.48
CA LEU A 64 5.59 -4.48 14.61
C LEU A 64 6.77 -3.60 15.04
N LYS A 65 7.02 -3.46 16.34
CA LYS A 65 8.17 -2.71 16.85
C LYS A 65 9.49 -3.44 16.60
N GLU A 66 9.52 -4.75 16.81
CA GLU A 66 10.72 -5.57 16.65
C GLU A 66 11.11 -5.73 15.17
N HIS A 67 10.13 -5.96 14.29
CA HIS A 67 10.36 -6.29 12.88
C HIS A 67 9.91 -5.20 11.90
N GLY A 68 9.50 -4.02 12.36
CA GLY A 68 8.99 -2.94 11.50
C GLY A 68 9.96 -2.47 10.40
N ASN A 69 11.25 -2.79 10.51
CA ASN A 69 12.26 -2.50 9.47
C ASN A 69 12.16 -3.42 8.25
N THR A 70 11.56 -4.60 8.39
CA THR A 70 11.49 -5.64 7.36
C THR A 70 10.07 -5.88 6.84
N ILE A 71 9.06 -5.42 7.59
CA ILE A 71 7.65 -5.56 7.22
C ILE A 71 7.31 -4.58 6.09
N SER A 72 6.87 -5.13 4.96
CA SER A 72 6.39 -4.37 3.80
C SER A 72 4.86 -4.25 3.75
N LEU A 73 4.15 -5.18 4.39
CA LEU A 73 2.70 -5.27 4.40
C LEU A 73 2.24 -5.87 5.73
N VAL A 74 1.25 -5.23 6.36
CA VAL A 74 0.48 -5.80 7.46
C VAL A 74 -0.86 -6.25 6.87
N LEU A 75 -1.10 -7.56 6.84
CA LEU A 75 -2.33 -8.14 6.32
C LEU A 75 -3.11 -8.78 7.47
N LEU A 76 -4.12 -8.07 7.96
CA LEU A 76 -5.01 -8.52 9.03
C LEU A 76 -6.47 -8.42 8.56
N SER A 77 -7.32 -9.33 9.02
CA SER A 77 -8.76 -9.17 8.86
C SER A 77 -9.28 -8.13 9.85
N GLY A 78 -10.42 -7.49 9.55
CA GLY A 78 -11.09 -6.63 10.54
C GLY A 78 -11.66 -7.44 11.70
N ILE A 79 -12.22 -8.61 11.39
CA ILE A 79 -12.72 -9.60 12.33
C ILE A 79 -12.04 -10.94 12.05
N GLN A 80 -11.51 -11.61 13.07
CA GLN A 80 -10.88 -12.91 12.91
C GLN A 80 -11.93 -13.98 12.60
N TYR A 81 -11.77 -14.69 11.49
CA TYR A 81 -12.79 -15.62 11.00
C TYR A 81 -13.12 -16.75 11.98
N TYR A 82 -12.10 -17.29 12.66
CA TYR A 82 -12.29 -18.44 13.56
C TYR A 82 -12.94 -18.04 14.90
N THR A 83 -12.48 -16.96 15.52
CA THR A 83 -12.90 -16.56 16.87
C THR A 83 -13.95 -15.46 16.90
N GLY A 84 -14.16 -14.75 15.79
CA GLY A 84 -14.99 -13.54 15.76
C GLY A 84 -14.35 -12.33 16.44
N GLN A 85 -13.06 -12.39 16.81
CA GLN A 85 -12.36 -11.29 17.45
C GLN A 85 -12.31 -10.06 16.54
N LEU A 86 -12.76 -8.91 17.02
CA LEU A 86 -12.56 -7.61 16.36
C LEU A 86 -11.17 -7.08 16.73
N PHE A 87 -10.33 -6.81 15.73
CA PHE A 87 -9.02 -6.22 15.97
C PHE A 87 -9.09 -4.70 16.13
N GLU A 88 -8.20 -4.15 16.95
CA GLU A 88 -8.00 -2.70 17.08
C GLU A 88 -7.24 -2.14 15.87
N ILE A 89 -7.92 -2.07 14.72
CA ILE A 89 -7.33 -1.65 13.44
C ILE A 89 -6.69 -0.25 13.54
N GLU A 90 -7.30 0.67 14.28
CA GLU A 90 -6.76 2.03 14.46
C GLU A 90 -5.39 2.01 15.16
N THR A 91 -5.30 1.35 16.33
CA THR A 91 -4.07 1.22 17.11
C THR A 91 -2.97 0.54 16.30
N ILE A 92 -3.28 -0.59 15.65
CA ILE A 92 -2.32 -1.37 14.87
C ILE A 92 -1.81 -0.56 13.67
N THR A 93 -2.71 0.14 12.96
CA THR A 93 -2.36 0.99 11.81
C THR A 93 -1.46 2.13 12.24
N HIS A 94 -1.78 2.82 13.33
CA HIS A 94 -0.96 3.92 13.84
C HIS A 94 0.48 3.46 14.14
N VAL A 95 0.64 2.33 14.84
CA VAL A 95 1.96 1.77 15.16
C VAL A 95 2.71 1.35 13.90
N ALA A 96 2.05 0.64 12.97
CA ALA A 96 2.67 0.20 11.73
C ALA A 96 3.17 1.39 10.88
N HIS A 97 2.37 2.46 10.77
CA HIS A 97 2.75 3.66 10.04
C HIS A 97 3.92 4.40 10.71
N LYS A 98 3.91 4.55 12.03
CA LYS A 98 5.00 5.19 12.77
C LYS A 98 6.35 4.52 12.49
N GLN A 99 6.38 3.19 12.43
CA GLN A 99 7.59 2.43 12.11
C GLN A 99 8.17 2.72 10.72
N ILE A 100 7.38 3.21 9.76
CA ILE A 100 7.87 3.51 8.40
C ILE A 100 8.14 5.00 8.24
N PHE A 101 7.24 5.86 8.73
CA PHE A 101 7.40 7.32 8.61
C PHE A 101 8.61 7.85 9.35
N ASP A 102 9.01 7.24 10.48
CA ASP A 102 10.22 7.62 11.20
C ASP A 102 11.50 7.28 10.39
N LYS A 103 11.44 6.37 9.41
CA LYS A 103 12.58 5.95 8.57
C LYS A 103 12.72 6.74 7.27
N VAL A 104 11.64 7.37 6.80
CA VAL A 104 11.59 7.95 5.46
C VAL A 104 11.35 9.44 5.58
N SER A 105 12.37 10.23 5.26
CA SER A 105 12.21 11.68 5.18
C SER A 105 11.50 12.08 3.88
N LEU A 106 10.81 13.22 3.92
CA LEU A 106 10.27 13.84 2.72
C LEU A 106 11.37 14.11 1.68
N ASP A 107 12.61 14.34 2.11
CA ASP A 107 13.75 14.54 1.21
C ASP A 107 14.08 13.27 0.40
N GLN A 108 14.10 12.10 1.05
CA GLN A 108 14.34 10.83 0.36
C GLN A 108 13.22 10.49 -0.63
N LEU A 109 11.97 10.80 -0.27
CA LEU A 109 10.83 10.66 -1.18
C LEU A 109 10.94 11.64 -2.35
N ARG A 110 11.35 12.88 -2.09
CA ARG A 110 11.53 13.90 -3.12
C ARG A 110 12.63 13.50 -4.11
N LEU A 111 13.75 12.95 -3.63
CA LEU A 111 14.83 12.43 -4.49
C LEU A 111 14.32 11.32 -5.42
N LYS A 112 13.58 10.35 -4.88
CA LYS A 112 12.99 9.27 -5.70
C LYS A 112 11.96 9.81 -6.70
N SER A 113 11.12 10.75 -6.29
CA SER A 113 10.17 11.43 -7.16
C SER A 113 10.87 12.12 -8.33
N LYS A 114 11.91 12.92 -8.06
CA LYS A 114 12.72 13.57 -9.11
C LYS A 114 13.28 12.55 -10.10
N LEU A 115 13.85 11.45 -9.62
CA LEU A 115 14.43 10.40 -10.47
C LEU A 115 13.38 9.71 -11.35
N LEU A 116 12.22 9.36 -10.79
CA LEU A 116 11.15 8.69 -11.53
C LEU A 116 10.53 9.61 -12.58
N THR A 117 10.29 10.89 -12.23
CA THR A 117 9.82 11.90 -13.18
C THR A 117 10.87 12.13 -14.27
N GLN A 118 12.15 12.23 -13.94
CA GLN A 118 13.23 12.36 -14.93
C GLN A 118 13.30 11.15 -15.87
N TYR A 119 13.13 9.93 -15.34
CA TYR A 119 13.15 8.72 -16.14
C TYR A 119 11.95 8.64 -17.09
N LEU A 120 10.76 9.06 -16.63
CA LEU A 120 9.60 9.15 -17.50
C LEU A 120 9.81 10.18 -18.63
N GLN A 121 10.38 11.34 -18.33
CA GLN A 121 10.74 12.33 -19.35
C GLN A 121 11.68 11.73 -20.40
N TYR A 122 12.74 11.06 -19.94
CA TYR A 122 13.68 10.38 -20.82
C TYR A 122 12.96 9.41 -21.77
N LEU A 123 12.07 8.56 -21.26
CA LEU A 123 11.31 7.62 -22.08
C LEU A 123 10.40 8.33 -23.10
N ILE A 124 9.76 9.44 -22.72
CA ILE A 124 8.94 10.23 -23.65
C ILE A 124 9.81 10.82 -24.76
N GLU A 125 11.01 11.27 -24.45
CA GLU A 125 11.92 11.88 -25.42
C GLU A 125 12.64 10.86 -26.31
N THR A 126 12.93 9.65 -25.81
CA THR A 126 13.72 8.65 -26.56
C THR A 126 12.89 7.55 -27.20
N GLU A 127 11.80 7.11 -26.57
CA GLU A 127 11.02 5.95 -27.01
C GLU A 127 9.69 6.35 -27.67
N LEU A 128 9.20 7.57 -27.45
CA LEU A 128 7.96 8.07 -28.04
C LEU A 128 8.28 9.17 -29.06
N SER A 129 7.54 9.19 -30.18
CA SER A 129 7.66 10.29 -31.14
C SER A 129 7.12 11.59 -30.52
N LEU A 130 7.99 12.59 -30.36
CA LEU A 130 7.63 13.94 -29.88
C LEU A 130 6.61 14.66 -30.79
N GLU A 131 6.33 14.15 -31.99
CA GLU A 131 5.22 14.64 -32.83
C GLU A 131 3.84 14.39 -32.20
N GLU A 132 3.72 13.43 -31.28
CA GLU A 132 2.47 13.10 -30.57
C GLU A 132 2.42 13.68 -29.14
N PHE A 133 3.54 14.13 -28.58
CA PHE A 133 3.64 14.53 -27.17
C PHE A 133 4.41 15.83 -26.99
N GLN A 134 3.79 16.79 -26.29
CA GLN A 134 4.41 18.04 -25.89
C GLN A 134 4.46 18.14 -24.35
N ILE A 135 5.66 18.31 -23.80
CA ILE A 135 5.86 18.56 -22.36
C ILE A 135 5.56 20.05 -22.10
N LEU A 136 4.57 20.33 -21.25
CA LEU A 136 4.14 21.70 -20.91
C LEU A 136 4.71 22.18 -19.57
N THR A 137 5.24 21.29 -18.76
CA THR A 137 5.88 21.64 -17.49
C THR A 137 7.33 22.08 -17.71
N PRO A 138 7.90 22.90 -16.80
CA PRO A 138 9.31 23.27 -16.86
C PRO A 138 10.20 22.03 -16.92
N THR A 139 11.25 22.06 -17.75
CA THR A 139 12.23 20.96 -17.83
C THR A 139 13.12 20.89 -16.59
N ASP A 140 13.25 21.99 -15.85
CA ASP A 140 13.95 22.03 -14.57
C ASP A 140 13.23 21.17 -13.49
N PRO A 141 13.88 20.10 -12.99
CA PRO A 141 13.30 19.21 -11.97
C PRO A 141 12.92 19.92 -10.65
N ASP A 142 13.54 21.05 -10.35
CA ASP A 142 13.26 21.85 -9.15
C ASP A 142 12.01 22.73 -9.29
N GLN A 143 11.52 22.96 -10.51
CA GLN A 143 10.39 23.85 -10.79
C GLN A 143 9.09 23.14 -11.22
N ARG A 144 9.10 21.81 -11.35
CA ARG A 144 7.96 21.02 -11.88
C ARG A 144 7.30 20.04 -10.90
N GLY A 145 7.86 19.91 -9.69
CA GLY A 145 7.37 18.93 -8.71
C GLY A 145 7.48 17.49 -9.22
N ALA A 146 6.34 16.82 -9.36
CA ALA A 146 6.21 15.44 -9.89
C ALA A 146 5.41 15.38 -11.20
N GLN A 147 5.18 16.53 -11.85
CA GLN A 147 4.42 16.66 -13.09
C GLN A 147 5.34 16.68 -14.32
N LEU A 148 4.85 16.18 -15.45
CA LEU A 148 5.46 16.26 -16.78
C LEU A 148 4.44 16.83 -17.77
#